data_AF-A0A3S0CEI3-F1
#
_entry.id   AF-A0A3S0CEI3-F1
#
_cell.length_a   1.000
_cell.length_b   1.000
_cell.length_c   1.000
_cell.angle_alpha   90.00
_cell.angle_beta   90.00
_cell.angle_gamma   90.00
#
_symmetry.space_group_name_H-M   'P 1'
#
loop_
_entity.id
_entity.type
_entity.pdbx_description
1 polymer ?
#
loop_
_entity_poly.entity_id
_entity_poly.type
_entity_poly.pdbx_seq_one_letter_code
_entity_poly.pdbx_strand_id
1 'polypeptide(L)'
;MVCTSCNKIVDKVISIGTGYKNILITNEQLEPVAKEREAICNSCEFIKEFIKIGNTTVYSCSLCSCPIKAKTRSNDKCPKGKW
;
A
#
# COMPACT_ATOMS: atom_id res chain seq x y z
N MET A 1 5.84 16.08 38.45
CA MET A 1 4.69 15.59 37.65
C MET A 1 4.70 16.33 36.32
N VAL A 2 5.23 15.71 35.26
CA VAL A 2 5.16 16.23 33.89
C VAL A 2 4.85 15.03 32.99
N CYS A 3 3.72 15.10 32.28
CA CYS A 3 3.17 14.02 31.47
C CYS A 3 4.13 13.61 30.34
N THR A 4 4.67 12.40 30.43
CA THR A 4 5.50 11.71 29.41
C THR A 4 4.71 11.30 28.16
N SER A 5 3.49 11.83 27.96
CA SER A 5 2.55 11.38 26.91
C SER A 5 2.63 12.18 25.61
N CYS A 6 3.33 13.32 25.58
CA CYS A 6 3.35 14.21 24.41
C CYS A 6 4.40 13.81 23.34
N ASN A 7 5.47 13.10 23.72
CA ASN A 7 6.61 12.82 22.83
C ASN A 7 6.35 11.70 21.80
N LYS A 8 5.43 10.76 22.08
CA LYS A 8 5.13 9.63 21.16
C LYS A 8 4.28 10.02 19.95
N ILE A 9 3.63 11.18 20.00
CA ILE A 9 2.71 11.63 18.95
C ILE A 9 3.50 12.24 17.79
N VAL A 10 4.60 12.94 18.09
CA VAL A 10 5.40 13.66 17.09
C VAL A 10 6.12 12.70 16.13
N ASP A 11 6.70 11.62 16.64
CA ASP A 11 7.32 10.54 15.83
C ASP A 11 6.33 9.90 14.85
N LYS A 12 5.09 9.69 15.31
CA LYS A 12 4.03 9.09 14.50
C LYS A 12 3.55 10.02 13.40
N VAL A 13 3.53 11.33 13.63
CA VAL A 13 3.16 12.34 12.63
C VAL A 13 4.28 12.52 11.59
N ILE A 14 5.55 12.47 11.97
CA ILE A 14 6.69 12.51 11.04
C ILE A 14 6.67 11.28 10.11
N SER A 15 6.38 10.09 10.66
CA SER A 15 6.31 8.85 9.86
C SER A 15 5.09 8.78 8.92
N ILE A 16 4.01 9.52 9.22
CA ILE A 16 2.84 9.64 8.34
C ILE A 16 3.09 10.73 7.26
N GLY A 17 3.83 11.78 7.60
CA GLY A 17 4.26 12.82 6.65
C GLY A 17 5.21 12.31 5.56
N THR A 18 6.07 11.34 5.87
CA THR A 18 6.89 10.65 4.85
C THR A 18 6.07 9.74 3.92
N GLY A 19 4.93 9.22 4.38
CA GLY A 19 4.01 8.44 3.55
C GLY A 19 3.43 9.24 2.38
N TYR A 20 3.12 10.52 2.59
CA TYR A 20 2.69 11.44 1.52
C TYR A 20 3.83 11.83 0.57
N LYS A 21 5.09 11.78 1.00
CA LYS A 21 6.24 11.98 0.10
C LYS A 21 6.40 10.81 -0.89
N ASN A 22 6.07 9.57 -0.50
CA ASN A 22 6.14 8.41 -1.41
C ASN A 22 4.97 8.31 -2.40
N ILE A 23 3.89 9.08 -2.22
CA ILE A 23 2.84 9.22 -3.25
C ILE A 23 3.33 10.12 -4.41
N LEU A 24 4.33 10.98 -4.16
CA LEU A 24 4.94 11.87 -5.16
C LEU A 24 6.23 11.30 -5.77
N ILE A 25 6.79 10.23 -5.21
CA ILE A 25 7.95 9.55 -5.78
C ILE A 25 7.42 8.47 -6.73
N THR A 26 7.11 8.89 -7.94
CA THR A 26 7.08 8.00 -9.11
C THR A 26 8.49 7.43 -9.25
N ASN A 27 8.79 6.37 -8.49
CA ASN A 27 10.06 5.69 -8.63
C ASN A 27 9.93 4.87 -9.91
N GLU A 28 10.35 5.46 -11.02
CA GLU A 28 10.19 4.90 -12.37
C GLU A 28 10.78 3.48 -12.46
N GLN A 29 11.77 3.19 -11.62
CA GLN A 29 12.38 1.87 -11.45
C GLN A 29 11.45 0.83 -10.80
N LEU A 30 10.48 1.25 -9.97
CA LEU A 30 9.51 0.38 -9.30
C LEU A 30 8.26 0.11 -10.11
N GLU A 31 7.91 0.97 -11.07
CA GLU A 31 6.74 0.78 -11.93
C GLU A 31 6.76 -0.53 -12.75
N PRO A 32 7.88 -1.01 -13.35
CA PRO A 32 7.87 -2.31 -14.03
C PRO A 32 7.58 -3.47 -13.06
N VAL A 33 8.22 -3.47 -11.89
CA VAL A 33 7.99 -4.50 -10.85
C VAL A 33 6.56 -4.42 -10.32
N ALA A 34 6.03 -3.22 -10.11
CA ALA A 34 4.67 -3.03 -9.64
C ALA A 34 3.64 -3.50 -10.67
N LYS A 35 3.87 -3.27 -11.97
CA LYS A 35 3.00 -3.77 -13.05
C LYS A 35 3.00 -5.29 -13.11
N GLU A 36 4.16 -5.93 -12.98
CA GLU A 36 4.26 -7.40 -12.95
C GLU A 36 3.48 -7.98 -11.76
N ARG A 37 3.70 -7.43 -10.56
CA ARG A 37 2.97 -7.85 -9.35
C ARG A 37 1.47 -7.56 -9.44
N GLU A 38 1.08 -6.45 -10.07
CA GLU A 38 -0.33 -6.10 -10.29
C GLU A 38 -1.00 -7.09 -11.24
N ALA A 39 -0.32 -7.54 -12.30
CA ALA A 39 -0.82 -8.59 -13.18
C ALA A 39 -1.05 -9.92 -12.42
N ILE A 40 -0.15 -10.28 -11.50
CA ILE A 40 -0.32 -11.43 -10.61
C ILE A 40 -1.55 -11.25 -9.70
N CYS A 41 -1.76 -10.06 -9.14
CA CYS A 41 -2.93 -9.80 -8.30
C CYS A 41 -4.25 -9.79 -9.08
N ASN A 42 -4.26 -9.25 -10.31
CA ASN A 42 -5.46 -9.18 -11.16
C ASN A 42 -5.97 -10.56 -11.60
N SER A 43 -5.10 -11.57 -11.65
CA SER A 43 -5.45 -12.96 -11.94
C SER A 43 -5.65 -13.83 -10.68
N CYS A 44 -5.53 -13.23 -9.49
CA CYS A 44 -5.56 -13.96 -8.23
C CYS A 44 -6.99 -14.15 -7.72
N GLU A 45 -7.34 -15.36 -7.28
CA GLU A 45 -8.65 -15.69 -6.68
C GLU A 45 -9.01 -14.84 -5.45
N PHE A 46 -8.01 -14.23 -4.81
CA PHE A 46 -8.17 -13.42 -3.61
C PHE A 46 -8.39 -11.92 -3.90
N ILE A 47 -8.51 -11.52 -5.17
CA ILE A 47 -8.85 -10.13 -5.51
C ILE A 47 -10.31 -9.84 -5.15
N LYS A 48 -10.55 -8.70 -4.50
CA LYS A 48 -11.90 -8.21 -4.20
C LYS A 48 -12.00 -6.71 -4.45
N GLU A 49 -13.17 -6.26 -4.88
CA GLU A 49 -13.49 -4.83 -4.90
C GLU A 49 -13.43 -4.28 -3.46
N PHE A 50 -12.75 -3.14 -3.29
CA PHE A 50 -12.61 -2.48 -1.99
C PHE A 50 -13.48 -1.24 -1.90
N ILE A 51 -13.32 -0.32 -2.86
CA ILE A 51 -14.12 0.91 -2.93
C ILE A 51 -14.25 1.35 -4.38
N LYS A 52 -15.43 1.88 -4.72
CA LYS A 52 -15.68 2.55 -5.99
C LYS A 52 -15.78 4.05 -5.76
N ILE A 53 -14.90 4.81 -6.41
CA ILE A 53 -14.85 6.27 -6.34
C ILE A 53 -15.15 6.80 -7.75
N GLY A 54 -16.40 7.23 -7.96
CA GLY A 54 -16.91 7.58 -9.29
C GLY A 54 -16.85 6.40 -10.26
N ASN A 55 -16.09 6.55 -11.34
CA ASN A 55 -15.85 5.49 -12.33
C ASN A 55 -14.60 4.64 -12.04
N THR A 56 -13.90 4.89 -10.93
CA THR A 56 -12.69 4.13 -10.57
C THR A 56 -13.02 3.10 -9.50
N THR A 57 -12.81 1.83 -9.81
CA THR A 57 -12.84 0.75 -8.81
C THR A 57 -11.44 0.50 -8.27
N VAL A 58 -11.29 0.53 -6.95
CA VAL A 58 -10.07 0.15 -6.24
C VAL A 58 -10.24 -1.29 -5.77
N TYR A 59 -9.26 -2.14 -6.12
CA TYR A 59 -9.22 -3.53 -5.69
C TYR A 59 -8.26 -3.74 -4.52
N SER A 60 -8.57 -4.71 -3.68
CA SER A 60 -7.75 -5.16 -2.55
C SER A 60 -7.61 -6.68 -2.55
N CYS A 61 -6.65 -7.19 -1.77
CA CYS A 61 -6.53 -8.62 -1.52
C CYS A 61 -7.37 -9.02 -0.29
N SER A 62 -8.12 -10.10 -0.36
CA SER A 62 -8.92 -10.61 0.77
C SER A 62 -8.09 -11.16 1.93
N LEU A 63 -6.83 -11.54 1.69
CA LEU A 63 -5.93 -12.12 2.70
C LEU A 63 -5.18 -11.07 3.51
N CYS A 64 -4.56 -10.09 2.85
CA CYS A 64 -3.79 -9.04 3.53
C CYS A 64 -4.57 -7.73 3.68
N SER A 65 -5.76 -7.61 3.07
CA SER A 65 -6.60 -6.40 3.08
C SER A 65 -5.91 -5.12 2.54
N CYS A 66 -4.78 -5.27 1.84
CA CYS A 66 -4.09 -4.14 1.23
C CYS A 66 -4.70 -3.80 -0.14
N PRO A 67 -4.82 -2.50 -0.50
CA PRO A 67 -5.09 -2.09 -1.87
C PRO A 67 -3.99 -2.58 -2.81
N ILE A 68 -4.37 -3.17 -3.95
CA ILE A 68 -3.41 -3.80 -4.87
C ILE A 68 -2.37 -2.79 -5.35
N LYS A 69 -2.81 -1.60 -5.79
CA LYS A 69 -1.92 -0.54 -6.27
C LYS A 69 -0.83 -0.13 -5.28
N ALA A 70 -1.14 -0.16 -3.99
CA ALA A 70 -0.19 0.19 -2.93
C ALA A 70 0.73 -1.00 -2.60
N LYS A 71 0.16 -2.20 -2.52
CA LYS A 71 0.89 -3.43 -2.20
C LYS A 71 1.93 -3.78 -3.26
N THR A 72 1.61 -3.61 -4.54
CA THR A 72 2.53 -3.95 -5.64
C THR A 72 3.72 -3.01 -5.72
N ARG A 73 3.54 -1.76 -5.28
CA ARG A 73 4.56 -0.72 -5.17
C ARG A 73 5.35 -0.74 -3.86
N SER A 74 4.93 -1.55 -2.88
CA SER A 74 5.67 -1.67 -1.62
C SER A 74 6.76 -2.73 -1.71
N ASN A 75 7.69 -2.70 -0.76
CA ASN A 75 8.70 -3.75 -0.60
C ASN A 75 8.17 -4.97 0.17
N ASP A 76 6.85 -5.09 0.32
CA ASP A 76 6.20 -6.14 1.09
C ASP A 76 5.92 -7.38 0.23
N LYS A 77 5.91 -8.56 0.85
CA LYS A 77 5.82 -9.85 0.16
C LYS A 77 4.36 -10.30 0.00
N CYS A 78 4.14 -11.18 -0.97
CA CYS A 78 2.85 -11.86 -1.07
C CYS A 78 2.67 -12.83 0.12
N PRO A 79 1.54 -12.82 0.84
CA PRO A 79 1.27 -13.82 1.88
C PRO A 79 1.14 -15.25 1.32
N LYS A 80 0.95 -15.39 0.00
CA LYS A 80 0.95 -16.67 -0.72
C LYS A 80 2.25 -16.95 -1.47
N GLY A 81 3.27 -16.09 -1.33
CA GLY A 81 4.56 -16.25 -1.98
C GLY A 81 4.51 -16.19 -3.52
N LYS A 82 3.50 -15.53 -4.10
CA LYS A 82 3.42 -15.34 -5.56
C LYS A 82 4.46 -14.35 -6.11
N TRP A 83 5.08 -13.56 -5.23
CA TRP A 83 6.27 -12.72 -5.42
C TRP A 83 6.93 -12.44 -4.07
#